data_AF-A0A847C8A8-F1
#
_entry.id   AF-A0A847C8A8-F1
#
_cell.length_a   1.000
_cell.length_b   1.000
_cell.length_c   1.000
_cell.angle_alpha   90.00
_cell.angle_beta   90.00
_cell.angle_gamma   90.00
#
_symmetry.space_group_name_H-M   'P 1'
#
loop_
_entity.id
_entity.type
_entity.pdbx_description
1 polymer ?
#
loop_
_entity_poly.entity_id
_entity_poly.type
_entity_poly.pdbx_seq_one_letter_code
_entity_poly.pdbx_strand_id
1 'polypeptide(L)'
;MKKFELALISALIITIAAVALQLPFSLACEEVRADTLRLHIIANSDSDADQAVKLLVRDRVLDAAAPLSAYADDKAEMLAAVEASLSSLELAAKNELRENGFDYEVRAEVCEAYFNERHYDKITLPAGK
;
A
#
# COMPACT_ATOMS: atom_id res chain seq x y z
N MET A 1 -22.13 -24.89 45.79
CA MET A 1 -20.68 -24.63 45.61
C MET A 1 -20.18 -25.17 44.27
N LYS A 2 -20.29 -26.47 43.96
CA LYS A 2 -19.83 -27.05 42.67
C LYS A 2 -20.40 -26.39 41.39
N LYS A 3 -21.67 -25.95 41.40
CA LYS A 3 -22.29 -25.25 40.26
C LYS A 3 -21.72 -23.84 40.02
N PHE A 4 -21.22 -23.20 41.08
CA PHE A 4 -20.65 -21.85 41.03
C PHE A 4 -19.22 -21.89 40.48
N GLU A 5 -18.44 -22.90 40.88
CA GLU A 5 -17.10 -23.14 40.32
C GLU A 5 -17.17 -23.51 38.83
N LEU A 6 -18.15 -24.32 38.43
CA LEU A 6 -18.36 -24.66 37.02
C LEU A 6 -18.72 -23.42 36.19
N ALA A 7 -19.57 -22.54 36.73
CA ALA A 7 -19.92 -21.28 36.08
C ALA A 7 -18.69 -20.36 35.93
N LEU A 8 -17.85 -20.26 36.97
CA LEU A 8 -16.64 -19.45 36.95
C LEU A 8 -15.62 -19.96 35.92
N ILE A 9 -15.43 -21.28 35.84
CA ILE A 9 -14.55 -21.91 34.84
C ILE A 9 -15.09 -21.68 33.43
N SER A 10 -16.41 -21.83 33.22
CA SER A 10 -17.02 -21.57 31.92
C SER A 10 -16.87 -20.12 31.47
N ALA A 11 -17.03 -19.15 32.38
CA ALA A 11 -16.85 -17.73 32.08
C ALA A 11 -15.38 -17.41 31.71
N LEU A 12 -14.42 -18.02 32.40
CA LEU A 12 -13.00 -17.88 32.09
C LEU A 12 -12.67 -18.44 30.69
N ILE A 13 -13.17 -19.63 30.36
CA ILE A 13 -12.99 -20.24 29.04
C ILE A 13 -13.61 -19.37 27.94
N ILE A 14 -14.82 -18.84 28.16
CA ILE A 14 -15.47 -17.95 27.19
C ILE A 14 -14.66 -16.67 26.99
N THR A 15 -14.08 -16.12 28.06
CA THR A 15 -13.24 -14.92 27.99
C THR A 15 -11.97 -15.18 27.20
N ILE A 16 -11.28 -16.30 27.49
CA ILE A 16 -10.07 -16.71 26.76
C ILE A 16 -10.40 -16.96 25.28
N ALA A 17 -11.50 -17.64 24.97
CA ALA A 17 -11.94 -17.89 23.61
C ALA A 17 -12.27 -16.59 22.87
N ALA A 18 -12.95 -15.65 23.52
CA ALA A 18 -13.28 -14.34 22.93
C ALA A 18 -12.01 -13.52 22.63
N VAL A 19 -11.01 -13.55 23.52
CA VAL A 19 -9.70 -12.90 23.28
C VAL A 19 -8.94 -13.61 22.14
N ALA A 20 -8.96 -14.95 22.09
CA ALA A 20 -8.36 -15.75 21.03
C ALA A 20 -8.96 -15.47 19.64
N LEU A 21 -10.27 -15.18 19.58
CA LEU A 21 -10.96 -14.78 18.35
C LEU A 21 -10.54 -13.39 17.83
N GLN A 22 -10.02 -12.50 18.69
CA GLN A 22 -9.59 -11.14 18.30
C GLN A 22 -8.12 -11.05 17.88
N LEU A 23 -7.27 -11.98 18.33
CA LEU A 23 -5.84 -12.08 17.97
C LEU A 23 -5.53 -12.09 16.45
N PRO A 24 -6.23 -12.87 15.59
CA PRO A 24 -5.90 -12.90 14.16
C PRO A 24 -6.17 -11.58 13.44
N PHE A 25 -7.08 -10.74 13.95
CA PHE A 25 -7.39 -9.44 13.34
C PHE A 25 -6.30 -8.40 13.58
N SER A 26 -5.71 -8.37 14.78
CA SER A 26 -4.62 -7.45 15.10
C SER A 26 -3.34 -7.75 14.31
N LEU A 27 -3.00 -9.04 14.13
CA LEU A 27 -1.83 -9.45 13.35
C LEU A 27 -1.97 -9.09 11.86
N ALA A 28 -3.13 -9.34 11.26
CA ALA A 28 -3.40 -8.96 9.87
C ALA A 28 -3.33 -7.44 9.65
N CYS A 29 -3.71 -6.63 10.65
CA CYS A 29 -3.65 -5.17 10.56
C CYS A 29 -2.22 -4.61 10.72
N GLU A 30 -1.33 -5.35 11.40
CA GLU A 30 0.09 -4.99 11.55
C GLU A 30 0.90 -5.38 10.30
N GLU A 31 0.61 -6.52 9.68
CA GLU A 31 1.23 -6.97 8.43
C GLU A 31 0.96 -6.01 7.27
N VAL A 32 -0.28 -5.52 7.13
CA VAL A 32 -0.63 -4.51 6.11
C VAL A 32 0.11 -3.17 6.33
N ARG A 33 0.56 -2.86 7.55
CA ARG A 33 1.30 -1.62 7.85
C ARG A 33 2.75 -1.65 7.38
N ALA A 34 3.39 -2.82 7.34
CA ALA A 34 4.83 -2.92 7.19
C ALA A 34 5.30 -2.89 5.72
N ASP A 35 4.51 -3.44 4.80
CA ASP A 35 5.00 -3.81 3.45
C ASP A 35 4.39 -3.02 2.28
N THR A 36 3.82 -1.84 2.52
CA THR A 36 3.17 -1.07 1.44
C THR A 36 3.97 0.19 1.07
N LEU A 37 4.47 0.24 -0.17
CA LEU A 37 4.94 1.48 -0.81
C LEU A 37 3.79 2.23 -1.48
N ARG A 38 3.70 3.54 -1.26
CA ARG A 38 2.64 4.38 -1.85
C ARG A 38 3.16 5.13 -3.06
N LEU A 39 2.54 4.88 -4.22
CA LEU A 39 2.80 5.63 -5.44
C LEU A 39 2.12 7.00 -5.39
N HIS A 40 2.89 8.07 -5.58
CA HIS A 40 2.37 9.43 -5.74
C HIS A 40 2.72 9.95 -7.13
N ILE A 41 1.70 10.34 -7.91
CA ILE A 41 1.89 11.01 -9.20
C ILE A 41 1.33 12.42 -9.12
N ILE A 42 2.21 13.39 -9.39
CA ILE A 42 1.91 14.81 -9.41
C ILE A 42 1.50 15.18 -10.84
N ALA A 43 0.27 15.67 -11.01
CA ALA A 43 -0.19 16.19 -12.29
C ALA A 43 0.39 17.60 -12.51
N ASN A 44 0.52 18.00 -13.78
CA ASN A 44 0.96 19.35 -14.12
C ASN A 44 -0.09 20.42 -13.73
N SER A 45 -1.38 20.08 -13.72
CA SER A 45 -2.44 20.93 -13.20
C SER A 45 -3.70 20.15 -12.77
N ASP A 46 -4.68 20.86 -12.21
CA ASP A 46 -6.02 20.33 -11.86
C ASP A 46 -6.99 20.28 -13.06
N SER A 47 -6.53 20.56 -14.28
CA SER A 47 -7.36 20.45 -15.48
C SER A 47 -7.77 18.99 -15.74
N ASP A 48 -8.97 18.77 -16.30
CA ASP A 48 -9.45 17.43 -16.64
C ASP A 48 -8.48 16.68 -17.58
N ALA A 49 -7.81 17.41 -18.47
CA ALA A 49 -6.82 16.83 -19.38
C ALA A 49 -5.57 16.34 -18.61
N ASP A 50 -5.04 17.15 -17.69
CA ASP A 50 -3.87 16.77 -16.89
C ASP A 50 -4.20 15.65 -15.88
N GLN A 51 -5.42 15.63 -15.37
CA GLN A 51 -5.90 14.52 -14.53
C GLN A 51 -6.01 13.23 -15.34
N ALA A 52 -6.48 13.27 -16.58
CA ALA A 52 -6.51 12.10 -17.45
C ALA A 52 -5.10 11.56 -17.74
N VAL A 53 -4.14 12.45 -18.02
CA VAL A 53 -2.73 12.08 -18.21
C VAL A 53 -2.14 11.44 -16.95
N LYS A 54 -2.43 11.98 -15.78
CA LYS A 54 -2.01 11.40 -14.50
C LYS A 54 -2.53 9.97 -14.32
N LEU A 55 -3.77 9.70 -14.70
CA LEU A 55 -4.35 8.35 -14.60
C LEU A 55 -3.65 7.37 -15.56
N LEU A 56 -3.35 7.79 -16.79
CA LEU A 56 -2.62 6.98 -17.76
C LEU A 56 -1.21 6.61 -17.25
N VAL A 57 -0.45 7.62 -16.80
CA VAL A 57 0.90 7.41 -16.25
C VAL A 57 0.84 6.52 -15.01
N ARG A 58 -0.16 6.71 -14.15
CA ARG A 58 -0.37 5.86 -12.97
C ARG A 58 -0.53 4.40 -13.33
N ASP A 59 -1.44 4.10 -14.25
CA ASP A 59 -1.74 2.72 -14.59
C ASP A 59 -0.51 2.06 -15.23
N ARG A 60 0.21 2.79 -16.10
CA ARG A 60 1.44 2.29 -16.72
C ARG A 60 2.58 2.02 -15.73
N VAL A 61 2.77 2.90 -14.75
CA VAL A 61 3.79 2.76 -13.70
C VAL A 61 3.42 1.61 -12.75
N LEU A 62 2.14 1.46 -12.41
CA LEU A 62 1.67 0.32 -11.61
C LEU A 62 1.94 -1.01 -12.31
N ASP A 63 1.67 -1.11 -13.61
CA ASP A 63 1.96 -2.31 -14.39
C ASP A 63 3.46 -2.61 -14.45
N ALA A 64 4.31 -1.59 -14.57
CA ALA A 64 5.76 -1.74 -14.56
C ALA A 64 6.31 -2.13 -13.18
N ALA A 65 5.65 -1.69 -12.10
CA ALA A 65 6.04 -1.99 -10.72
C ALA A 65 5.46 -3.31 -10.19
N ALA A 66 4.39 -3.85 -10.80
CA ALA A 66 3.78 -5.12 -10.44
C ALA A 66 4.76 -6.31 -10.33
N PRO A 67 5.76 -6.50 -11.21
CA PRO A 67 6.75 -7.54 -11.01
C PRO A 67 7.66 -7.28 -9.80
N LEU A 68 7.92 -6.04 -9.40
CA LEU A 68 8.80 -5.70 -8.28
C LEU A 68 8.18 -6.08 -6.92
N SER A 69 6.86 -6.03 -6.79
CA SER A 69 6.17 -6.44 -5.57
C SER A 69 6.17 -7.96 -5.34
N ALA A 70 6.49 -8.76 -6.37
CA ALA A 70 6.57 -10.21 -6.24
C ALA A 70 7.91 -10.70 -5.65
N TYR A 71 8.93 -9.84 -5.53
CA TYR A 71 10.29 -10.23 -5.14
C TYR A 71 10.74 -9.72 -3.77
N ALA A 72 9.88 -9.03 -3.03
CA ALA A 72 10.27 -8.41 -1.77
C ALA A 72 9.61 -9.14 -0.59
N ASP A 73 10.42 -9.93 0.12
CA ASP A 73 10.05 -10.52 1.41
C ASP A 73 10.28 -9.53 2.58
N ASP A 74 11.04 -8.45 2.34
CA ASP A 74 11.35 -7.42 3.33
C ASP A 74 11.30 -6.00 2.74
N LYS A 75 10.88 -5.02 3.56
CA LYS A 75 10.80 -3.59 3.21
C LYS A 75 12.10 -3.03 2.61
N ALA A 76 13.26 -3.41 3.16
CA ALA A 76 14.55 -2.91 2.69
C ALA A 76 14.89 -3.42 1.29
N GLU A 77 14.56 -4.68 1.00
CA GLU A 77 14.74 -5.27 -0.33
C GLU A 77 13.77 -4.66 -1.34
N MET A 78 12.53 -4.39 -0.93
CA MET A 78 11.56 -3.69 -1.77
C MET A 78 12.05 -2.29 -2.15
N LEU A 79 12.55 -1.53 -1.18
CA LEU A 79 13.09 -0.18 -1.41
C LEU A 79 14.27 -0.22 -2.38
N ALA A 80 15.24 -1.12 -2.16
CA ALA A 80 16.39 -1.26 -3.05
C ALA A 80 15.98 -1.68 -4.47
N ALA A 81 15.01 -2.58 -4.62
CA ALA A 81 14.49 -3.01 -5.92
C ALA A 81 13.78 -1.88 -6.66
N VAL A 82 13.00 -1.07 -5.95
CA VAL A 82 12.32 0.11 -6.51
C VAL A 82 13.33 1.18 -6.89
N GLU A 83 14.30 1.50 -6.03
CA GLU A 83 15.37 2.46 -6.32
C GLU A 83 16.18 2.06 -7.57
N ALA A 84 16.55 0.77 -7.68
CA ALA A 84 17.24 0.24 -8.86
C ALA A 84 16.38 0.31 -10.14
N SER A 85 15.05 0.29 -9.99
CA SER A 85 14.10 0.29 -11.10
C SER A 85 13.56 1.69 -11.43
N LEU A 86 13.92 2.73 -10.67
CA LEU A 86 13.40 4.10 -10.87
C LEU A 86 13.58 4.57 -12.32
N SER A 87 14.76 4.38 -12.90
CA SER A 87 15.02 4.79 -14.29
C SER A 87 14.16 4.02 -15.30
N SER A 88 13.81 2.77 -15.01
CA SER A 88 12.89 1.99 -15.85
C SER A 88 11.46 2.49 -15.73
N LEU A 89 11.01 2.83 -14.52
CA LEU A 89 9.69 3.42 -14.26
C LEU A 89 9.56 4.80 -14.91
N GLU A 90 10.59 5.65 -14.82
CA GLU A 90 10.66 6.95 -15.52
C GLU A 90 10.54 6.77 -17.03
N LEU A 91 11.26 5.80 -17.60
CA LEU A 91 11.20 5.51 -19.02
C LEU A 91 9.82 5.01 -19.45
N ALA A 92 9.19 4.13 -18.65
CA ALA A 92 7.84 3.64 -18.91
C ALA A 92 6.81 4.79 -18.91
N ALA A 93 6.87 5.67 -17.91
CA ALA A 93 6.02 6.85 -17.83
C ALA A 93 6.28 7.82 -19.00
N LYS A 94 7.55 8.06 -19.36
CA LYS A 94 7.91 8.93 -20.47
C LYS A 94 7.44 8.37 -21.82
N ASN A 95 7.51 7.06 -22.03
CA ASN A 95 7.02 6.43 -23.24
C ASN A 95 5.50 6.57 -23.35
N GLU A 96 4.76 6.33 -22.27
CA GLU A 96 3.29 6.51 -22.23
C GLU A 96 2.90 7.95 -22.59
N LEU A 97 3.59 8.94 -22.03
CA LEU A 97 3.36 10.34 -22.34
C LEU A 97 3.58 10.64 -23.82
N ARG A 98 4.69 10.16 -24.39
CA ARG A 98 5.02 10.39 -25.81
C ARG A 98 4.04 9.71 -26.74
N GLU A 99 3.58 8.50 -26.42
CA GLU A 99 2.57 7.77 -27.19
C GLU A 99 1.22 8.51 -27.20
N ASN A 100 0.89 9.18 -26.10
CA ASN A 100 -0.31 10.02 -25.99
C ASN A 100 -0.10 11.47 -26.47
N GLY A 101 1.07 11.80 -27.06
CA GLY A 101 1.36 13.09 -27.66
C GLY A 101 1.81 14.20 -26.69
N PHE A 102 2.21 13.83 -25.47
CA PHE A 102 2.74 14.74 -24.47
C PHE A 102 4.28 14.69 -24.41
N ASP A 103 4.91 15.84 -24.22
CA ASP A 103 6.37 15.99 -24.07
C ASP A 103 6.72 16.54 -22.70
N TYR A 104 6.19 15.91 -21.65
CA TYR A 104 6.51 16.28 -20.27
C TYR A 104 7.79 15.60 -19.80
N GLU A 105 8.56 16.31 -18.97
CA GLU A 105 9.65 15.70 -18.22
C GLU A 105 9.08 14.86 -17.07
N VAL A 106 9.64 13.67 -16.88
CA VAL A 106 9.27 12.76 -15.79
C VAL A 106 10.48 12.56 -14.91
N ARG A 107 10.26 12.67 -13.60
CA ARG A 107 11.24 12.32 -12.57
C ARG A 107 10.54 11.49 -11.51
N ALA A 108 11.16 10.38 -11.13
CA ALA A 108 10.70 9.50 -10.05
C ALA A 108 11.73 9.51 -8.93
N GLU A 109 11.25 9.56 -7.69
CA GLU A 109 12.10 9.48 -6.50
C GLU A 109 11.40 8.68 -5.41
N VAL A 110 12.20 7.99 -4.61
CA VAL A 110 11.74 7.37 -3.37
C VAL A 110 11.99 8.36 -2.25
N CYS A 111 10.95 8.72 -1.51
CA CYS A 111 11.06 9.62 -0.37
C CYS A 111 10.20 9.12 0.79
N GLU A 112 10.65 9.41 2.02
CA GLU A 112 9.82 9.23 3.20
C GLU A 112 8.78 10.34 3.26
N ALA A 113 7.50 9.96 3.31
CA ALA A 113 6.39 10.89 3.35
C ALA A 113 5.38 10.46 4.41
N TYR A 114 4.86 11.44 5.14
CA TYR A 114 3.79 11.16 6.10
C TYR A 114 2.47 11.02 5.35
N PHE A 115 1.77 9.93 5.62
CA PHE A 115 0.45 9.73 5.06
C PHE A 115 -0.61 9.58 6.13
N ASN A 116 -1.72 10.29 5.93
CA ASN A 116 -2.93 10.10 6.72
C ASN A 116 -3.57 8.74 6.40
N GLU A 117 -4.45 8.31 7.30
CA GLU A 117 -5.32 7.16 7.09
C GLU A 117 -6.16 7.36 5.82
N ARG A 118 -6.26 6.32 5.00
CA ARG A 118 -7.06 6.33 3.77
C ARG A 118 -8.03 5.15 3.78
N HIS A 119 -9.31 5.47 3.68
CA HIS A 119 -10.36 4.48 3.49
C HIS A 119 -10.60 4.29 2.00
N TYR A 120 -10.46 3.05 1.54
CA TYR A 120 -10.93 2.56 0.26
C TYR A 120 -12.16 1.68 0.51
N ASP A 121 -12.99 1.45 -0.50
CA ASP A 121 -14.28 0.75 -0.35
C ASP A 121 -14.21 -0.59 0.41
N LYS A 122 -13.08 -1.30 0.31
CA LYS A 122 -12.90 -2.63 0.91
C LYS A 122 -11.75 -2.71 1.91
N ILE A 123 -10.89 -1.69 2.00
CA ILE A 123 -9.68 -1.72 2.83
C ILE A 123 -9.41 -0.35 3.45
N THR A 124 -8.94 -0.33 4.69
CA THR A 124 -8.42 0.88 5.33
C THR A 124 -6.91 0.75 5.41
N LEU A 125 -6.21 1.67 4.75
CA LEU A 125 -4.76 1.80 4.92
C LEU A 125 -4.51 2.75 6.09
N PRO A 126 -3.93 2.26 7.20
CA PRO A 126 -3.65 3.07 8.38
C PRO A 126 -2.63 4.18 8.06
N ALA A 127 -2.58 5.18 8.93
CA ALA A 127 -1.55 6.22 8.86
C ALA A 127 -0.15 5.61 9.03
N GLY A 128 0.83 6.14 8.30
CA GLY A 128 2.19 5.60 8.24
C GLY A 128 3.24 6.60 7.75
N LYS A 129 4.50 6.18 7.76
CA LYS A 129 5.68 6.90 7.26
C LYS A 129 6.41 6.06 6.22
#